data_AF-A0A6P6X476-F1
#
_entry.id   AF-A0A6P6X476-F1
#
_cell.length_a   1.000
_cell.length_b   1.000
_cell.length_c   1.000
_cell.angle_alpha   90.00
_cell.angle_beta   90.00
_cell.angle_gamma   90.00
#
_symmetry.space_group_name_H-M   'P 1'
#
loop_
_entity.id
_entity.type
_entity.pdbx_description
1 polymer ?
#
loop_
_entity_poly.entity_id
_entity_poly.type
_entity_poly.pdbx_seq_one_letter_code
_entity_poly.pdbx_strand_id
1 'polypeptide(L)'
;MDVSLLQKCGDVGGIYSMGGWSWLQLALVAVSREVASVHQFFSNLVFIINIVTASNKRNDELKEAQAIEVATKIANGELETGRELNQIGTLKRTGDTRWGSHLDSISSLLKMFNATCVVLSNIAVDGDIMEITHLLYIALQHKSQDILNAMHLVSRTTKLLKTFRDSGWDNFLVKVKLFCEQHQIDIPCMNAQYIARRGRSRSHHDEISVGHYYRVDIFLATIDYQLQELHSRFNDHTVELLILSTTLDPSNGFMLFKIDDICKLAEKFYPNDFMEQELVRLRIELQHFELDIPNHPELQELSGINELCQGLVKTRKSVIYHVIDRLIRLVLTLPISTATSERLGAVYFLGLES
;
A
#
# COMPACT_ATOMS: atom_id res chain seq x y z
N MET A 1 16.01 -4.17 -41.35
CA MET A 1 15.67 -5.57 -41.68
C MET A 1 14.54 -5.50 -42.69
N ASP A 2 14.76 -6.05 -43.89
CA ASP A 2 13.93 -5.85 -45.08
C ASP A 2 12.58 -6.58 -44.93
N VAL A 3 11.47 -5.84 -45.05
CA VAL A 3 10.08 -6.32 -44.85
C VAL A 3 9.64 -7.24 -46.01
N SER A 4 10.38 -7.25 -47.11
CA SER A 4 10.08 -8.04 -48.32
C SER A 4 10.30 -9.56 -48.17
N LEU A 5 10.97 -10.01 -47.10
CA LEU A 5 11.18 -11.45 -46.82
C LEU A 5 9.99 -12.14 -46.13
N LEU A 6 9.09 -11.40 -45.51
CA LEU A 6 7.91 -11.97 -44.81
C LEU A 6 6.74 -12.31 -45.74
N GLN A 7 6.74 -11.80 -46.98
CA GLN A 7 5.60 -11.91 -47.90
C GLN A 7 5.73 -13.05 -48.93
N LYS A 8 6.87 -13.75 -48.97
CA LYS A 8 7.09 -14.91 -49.87
C LYS A 8 6.75 -16.27 -49.25
N CYS A 9 6.31 -16.33 -47.99
CA CYS A 9 5.92 -17.59 -47.35
C CYS A 9 4.47 -18.02 -47.62
N GLY A 10 3.73 -17.27 -48.45
CA GLY A 10 2.31 -17.50 -48.72
C GLY A 10 1.99 -18.46 -49.88
N ASP A 11 2.98 -18.90 -50.66
CA ASP A 11 2.71 -19.54 -51.95
C ASP A 11 3.63 -20.74 -52.23
N VAL A 12 3.68 -21.69 -51.29
CA VAL A 12 4.07 -23.07 -51.59
C VAL A 12 3.20 -23.99 -50.74
N GLY A 13 2.08 -24.42 -51.31
CA GLY A 13 1.27 -25.49 -50.75
C GLY A 13 2.01 -26.82 -50.82
N GLY A 14 1.99 -27.55 -49.70
CA GLY A 14 2.30 -28.98 -49.65
C GLY A 14 3.57 -29.33 -48.89
N ILE A 15 3.38 -30.07 -47.78
CA ILE A 15 4.38 -30.89 -47.08
C ILE A 15 5.30 -30.12 -46.11
N TYR A 16 4.78 -29.69 -44.95
CA TYR A 16 5.57 -29.70 -43.70
C TYR A 16 4.71 -30.13 -42.53
N SER A 17 5.18 -31.19 -41.85
CA SER A 17 4.55 -31.80 -40.68
C SER A 17 4.40 -30.81 -39.52
N MET A 18 3.40 -31.03 -38.68
CA MET A 18 3.20 -30.35 -37.39
C MET A 18 4.46 -30.29 -36.49
N GLY A 19 5.50 -31.09 -36.77
CA GLY A 19 6.79 -31.03 -36.07
C GLY A 19 7.68 -29.85 -36.46
N GLY A 20 7.72 -29.44 -37.73
CA GLY A 20 8.66 -28.42 -38.23
C GLY A 20 8.45 -27.04 -37.61
N TRP A 21 7.19 -26.66 -37.38
CA TRP A 21 6.82 -25.41 -36.74
C TRP A 21 7.24 -25.33 -35.28
N SER A 22 7.20 -26.46 -34.55
CA SER A 22 7.64 -26.50 -33.15
C SER A 22 9.16 -26.36 -33.04
N TRP A 23 9.91 -27.01 -33.94
CA TRP A 23 11.38 -26.88 -33.99
C TRP A 23 11.82 -25.46 -34.35
N LEU A 24 11.12 -24.81 -35.27
CA LEU A 24 11.41 -23.42 -35.65
C LEU A 24 11.14 -22.44 -34.50
N GLN A 25 10.06 -22.64 -33.72
CA GLN A 25 9.82 -21.82 -32.54
C GLN A 25 10.89 -22.01 -31.45
N LEU A 26 11.34 -23.24 -31.22
CA LEU A 26 12.43 -23.52 -30.27
C LEU A 26 13.77 -22.94 -30.74
N ALA A 27 14.07 -23.04 -32.03
CA ALA A 27 15.29 -22.46 -32.61
C ALA A 27 15.30 -20.93 -32.49
N LEU A 28 14.17 -20.25 -32.75
CA LEU A 28 14.04 -18.80 -32.56
C LEU A 28 14.27 -18.39 -31.10
N VAL A 29 13.70 -19.13 -30.14
CA VAL A 29 13.91 -18.89 -28.71
C VAL A 29 15.39 -19.08 -28.35
N ALA A 30 16.04 -20.14 -28.82
CA ALA A 30 17.45 -20.39 -28.56
C ALA A 30 18.36 -19.27 -29.12
N VAL A 31 18.18 -18.91 -30.40
CA VAL A 31 18.94 -17.83 -31.06
C VAL A 31 18.71 -16.48 -30.38
N SER A 32 17.50 -16.21 -29.91
CA SER A 32 17.20 -14.96 -29.18
C SER A 32 17.98 -14.81 -27.87
N ARG A 33 18.44 -15.91 -27.28
CA ARG A 33 19.28 -15.92 -26.07
C ARG A 33 20.76 -15.71 -26.38
N GLU A 34 21.19 -16.05 -27.59
CA GLU A 34 22.59 -15.90 -28.03
C GLU A 34 22.91 -14.45 -28.46
N VAL A 35 21.91 -13.71 -28.94
CA VAL A 35 22.05 -12.29 -29.25
C VAL A 35 21.83 -11.47 -28.00
N ALA A 36 22.90 -10.94 -27.41
CA ALA A 36 22.88 -10.26 -26.10
C ALA A 36 21.79 -9.18 -25.95
N SER A 37 21.60 -8.32 -26.96
CA SER A 37 20.57 -7.27 -26.93
C SER A 37 19.14 -7.81 -26.95
N VAL A 38 18.90 -8.87 -27.73
CA VAL A 38 17.59 -9.54 -27.82
C VAL A 38 17.30 -10.30 -26.53
N HIS A 39 18.31 -10.97 -25.98
CA HIS A 39 18.20 -11.65 -24.69
C HIS A 39 17.85 -10.66 -23.58
N GLN A 40 18.56 -9.52 -23.52
CA GLN A 40 18.30 -8.47 -22.54
C GLN A 40 16.89 -7.90 -22.67
N PHE A 41 16.42 -7.67 -23.90
CA PHE A 41 15.04 -7.23 -24.15
C PHE A 41 14.02 -8.20 -23.55
N PHE A 42 14.16 -9.51 -23.81
CA PHE A 42 13.24 -10.51 -23.27
C PHE A 42 13.35 -10.66 -21.75
N SER A 43 14.55 -10.54 -21.18
CA SER A 43 14.75 -10.52 -19.74
C SER A 43 14.03 -9.34 -19.08
N ASN A 44 14.12 -8.14 -19.67
CA ASN A 44 13.41 -6.95 -19.19
C ASN A 44 11.89 -7.10 -19.36
N LEU A 45 11.42 -7.65 -20.48
CA LEU A 45 10.00 -7.92 -20.73
C LEU A 45 9.41 -8.84 -19.66
N VAL A 46 10.09 -9.95 -19.38
CA VAL A 46 9.66 -10.93 -18.37
C VAL A 46 9.66 -10.30 -16.98
N PHE A 47 10.70 -9.54 -16.65
CA PHE A 47 10.81 -8.82 -15.38
C PHE A 47 9.64 -7.86 -15.16
N ILE A 48 9.33 -7.00 -16.14
CA ILE A 48 8.22 -6.04 -16.09
C ILE A 48 6.89 -6.78 -15.90
N ILE A 49 6.62 -7.80 -16.72
CA ILE A 49 5.39 -8.58 -16.62
C ILE A 49 5.27 -9.23 -15.25
N ASN A 50 6.35 -9.81 -14.73
CA ASN A 50 6.34 -10.46 -13.43
C ASN A 50 6.07 -9.47 -12.31
N ILE A 51 6.72 -8.30 -12.30
CA ILE A 51 6.49 -7.27 -11.28
C ILE A 51 5.06 -6.76 -11.29
N VAL A 52 4.54 -6.41 -12.47
CA VAL A 52 3.21 -5.81 -12.62
C VAL A 52 2.11 -6.83 -12.38
N THR A 53 2.33 -8.11 -12.74
CA THR A 53 1.36 -9.20 -12.52
C THR A 53 1.59 -9.96 -11.21
N ALA A 54 2.51 -9.52 -10.35
CA ALA A 54 2.86 -10.22 -9.10
C ALA A 54 1.72 -10.24 -8.07
N SER A 55 0.81 -9.27 -8.11
CA SER A 55 -0.29 -9.15 -7.15
C SER A 55 -1.59 -8.73 -7.81
N ASN A 56 -2.71 -9.10 -7.19
CA ASN A 56 -4.04 -8.68 -7.63
C ASN A 56 -4.19 -7.15 -7.59
N LYS A 57 -3.66 -6.48 -6.55
CA LYS A 57 -3.65 -5.01 -6.42
C LYS A 57 -3.03 -4.33 -7.65
N ARG A 58 -1.82 -4.74 -8.05
CA ARG A 58 -1.11 -4.15 -9.21
C ARG A 58 -1.84 -4.45 -10.52
N ASN A 59 -2.51 -5.60 -10.61
CA ASN A 59 -3.34 -5.96 -11.76
C ASN A 59 -4.59 -5.08 -11.84
N ASP A 60 -5.20 -4.75 -10.70
CA ASP A 60 -6.34 -3.85 -10.63
C ASP A 60 -5.93 -2.41 -10.99
N GLU A 61 -4.80 -1.92 -10.47
CA GLU A 61 -4.21 -0.63 -10.86
C GLU A 61 -3.91 -0.57 -12.36
N LEU A 62 -3.36 -1.65 -12.92
CA LEU A 62 -3.09 -1.75 -14.35
C LEU A 62 -4.38 -1.64 -15.18
N LYS A 63 -5.44 -2.35 -14.78
CA LYS A 63 -6.74 -2.31 -15.46
C LYS A 63 -7.41 -0.95 -15.33
N GLU A 64 -7.32 -0.33 -14.17
CA GLU A 64 -7.85 1.02 -13.92
C GLU A 64 -7.13 2.06 -14.79
N ALA A 65 -5.79 2.04 -14.80
CA ALA A 65 -5.00 2.93 -15.64
C ALA A 65 -5.30 2.72 -17.14
N GLN A 66 -5.47 1.47 -17.57
CA GLN A 66 -5.89 1.16 -18.94
C GLN A 66 -7.30 1.68 -19.24
N ALA A 67 -8.25 1.53 -18.31
CA ALA A 67 -9.62 1.99 -18.47
C ALA A 67 -9.69 3.52 -18.60
N ILE A 68 -8.90 4.24 -17.80
CA ILE A 68 -8.76 5.69 -17.89
C ILE A 68 -8.20 6.09 -19.26
N GLU A 69 -7.15 5.42 -19.73
CA GLU A 69 -6.54 5.70 -21.03
C GLU A 69 -7.52 5.47 -22.19
N VAL A 70 -8.25 4.35 -22.17
CA VAL A 70 -9.27 4.01 -23.16
C VAL A 70 -10.40 5.03 -23.15
N ALA A 71 -10.93 5.36 -21.97
CA ALA A 71 -12.02 6.30 -21.82
C ALA A 71 -11.67 7.66 -22.42
N THR A 72 -10.42 8.11 -22.24
CA THR A 72 -10.04 9.40 -22.82
C THR A 72 -9.75 9.35 -24.31
N LYS A 73 -9.13 8.28 -24.82
CA LYS A 73 -8.99 8.11 -26.28
C LYS A 73 -10.35 8.14 -26.98
N ILE A 74 -11.38 7.54 -26.38
CA ILE A 74 -12.77 7.63 -26.86
C ILE A 74 -13.26 9.09 -26.81
N ALA A 75 -13.05 9.79 -25.68
CA ALA A 75 -13.48 11.17 -25.52
C ALA A 75 -12.82 12.16 -26.51
N ASN A 76 -11.58 11.86 -26.92
CA ASN A 76 -10.82 12.65 -27.89
C ASN A 76 -11.15 12.29 -29.35
N GLY A 77 -12.01 11.28 -29.59
CA GLY A 77 -12.35 10.80 -30.92
C GLY A 77 -11.24 9.98 -31.59
N GLU A 78 -10.23 9.53 -30.84
CA GLU A 78 -9.12 8.72 -31.34
C GLU A 78 -9.45 7.22 -31.34
N LEU A 79 -10.48 6.82 -30.58
CA LEU A 79 -11.02 5.47 -30.59
C LEU A 79 -12.52 5.50 -30.84
N GLU A 80 -12.96 4.63 -31.75
CA GLU A 80 -14.37 4.37 -31.98
C GLU A 80 -14.95 3.50 -30.87
N THR A 81 -16.24 3.68 -30.62
CA THR A 81 -17.00 2.83 -29.71
C THR A 81 -17.74 1.77 -30.53
N GLY A 82 -17.63 0.52 -30.11
CA GLY A 82 -18.24 -0.61 -30.82
C GLY A 82 -18.20 -1.87 -29.98
N ARG A 83 -18.99 -2.86 -30.37
CA ARG A 83 -19.03 -4.15 -29.67
C ARG A 83 -17.64 -4.81 -29.75
N GLU A 84 -17.11 -5.25 -28.61
CA GLU A 84 -15.78 -5.88 -28.47
C GLU A 84 -14.55 -4.97 -28.74
N LEU A 85 -14.74 -3.67 -29.00
CA LEU A 85 -13.63 -2.72 -29.11
C LEU A 85 -13.14 -2.25 -27.73
N ASN A 86 -11.85 -1.92 -27.65
CA ASN A 86 -11.21 -1.29 -26.49
C ASN A 86 -11.32 -2.09 -25.17
N GLN A 87 -11.33 -3.42 -25.26
CA GLN A 87 -11.40 -4.30 -24.09
C GLN A 87 -10.21 -4.07 -23.14
N ILE A 88 -10.53 -4.00 -21.85
CA ILE A 88 -9.54 -4.00 -20.78
C ILE A 88 -8.91 -5.40 -20.72
N GLY A 89 -7.59 -5.43 -20.81
CA GLY A 89 -6.81 -6.65 -20.93
C GLY A 89 -5.88 -6.86 -19.74
N THR A 90 -5.08 -7.90 -19.83
CA THR A 90 -4.00 -8.20 -18.88
C THR A 90 -2.71 -8.39 -19.67
N LEU A 91 -1.56 -8.16 -19.01
CA LEU A 91 -0.28 -8.54 -19.59
C LEU A 91 -0.21 -10.06 -19.76
N LYS A 92 0.10 -10.52 -20.98
CA LYS A 92 0.28 -11.93 -21.29
C LYS A 92 1.69 -12.37 -20.89
N ARG A 93 1.81 -13.49 -20.20
CA ARG A 93 3.12 -14.08 -19.82
C ARG A 93 3.76 -14.80 -21.02
N THR A 94 5.08 -14.70 -21.11
CA THR A 94 5.87 -15.45 -22.08
C THR A 94 5.91 -16.92 -21.67
N GLY A 95 5.73 -17.83 -22.63
CA GLY A 95 5.96 -19.26 -22.42
C GLY A 95 7.33 -19.66 -22.94
N ASP A 96 8.05 -20.49 -22.17
CA ASP A 96 9.46 -20.82 -22.41
C ASP A 96 9.76 -21.58 -23.72
N THR A 97 8.73 -22.09 -24.40
CA THR A 97 8.88 -23.04 -25.52
C THR A 97 8.22 -22.58 -26.82
N ARG A 98 7.53 -21.43 -26.82
CA ARG A 98 6.72 -20.98 -27.97
C ARG A 98 6.96 -19.53 -28.28
N TRP A 99 7.64 -19.23 -29.39
CA TRP A 99 7.84 -17.87 -29.89
C TRP A 99 6.52 -17.08 -30.04
N GLY A 100 5.42 -17.75 -30.39
CA GLY A 100 4.09 -17.11 -30.46
C GLY A 100 3.66 -16.47 -29.13
N SER A 101 4.04 -17.05 -27.99
CA SER A 101 3.75 -16.48 -26.67
C SER A 101 4.59 -15.24 -26.37
N HIS A 102 5.84 -15.18 -26.85
CA HIS A 102 6.68 -13.99 -26.75
C HIS A 102 6.09 -12.82 -27.54
N LEU A 103 5.59 -13.08 -28.75
CA LEU A 103 4.91 -12.06 -29.56
C LEU A 103 3.61 -11.56 -28.88
N ASP A 104 2.86 -12.47 -28.28
CA ASP A 104 1.66 -12.18 -27.51
C ASP A 104 1.96 -11.28 -26.30
N SER A 105 3.04 -11.58 -25.57
CA SER A 105 3.54 -10.76 -24.46
C SER A 105 3.94 -9.36 -24.91
N ILE A 106 4.75 -9.25 -25.96
CA ILE A 106 5.15 -7.96 -26.54
C ILE A 106 3.91 -7.16 -26.96
N SER A 107 2.98 -7.81 -27.67
CA SER A 107 1.76 -7.17 -28.15
C SER A 107 0.88 -6.68 -27.01
N SER A 108 0.76 -7.48 -25.93
CA SER A 108 0.01 -7.08 -24.74
C SER A 108 0.66 -5.90 -24.00
N LEU A 109 1.99 -5.90 -23.88
CA LEU A 109 2.73 -4.81 -23.25
C LEU A 109 2.63 -3.53 -24.07
N LEU A 110 2.80 -3.58 -25.39
CA LEU A 110 2.67 -2.42 -26.27
C LEU A 110 1.28 -1.79 -26.18
N LYS A 111 0.22 -2.61 -26.13
CA LYS A 111 -1.16 -2.14 -25.96
C LYS A 111 -1.41 -1.45 -24.62
N MET A 112 -0.68 -1.85 -23.58
CA MET A 112 -0.87 -1.40 -22.20
C MET A 112 0.35 -0.62 -21.68
N PHE A 113 1.18 -0.09 -22.58
CA PHE A 113 2.51 0.41 -22.22
C PHE A 113 2.41 1.56 -21.21
N ASN A 114 1.54 2.53 -21.47
CA ASN A 114 1.35 3.67 -20.58
C ASN A 114 0.78 3.25 -19.23
N ALA A 115 -0.26 2.40 -19.22
CA ALA A 115 -0.80 1.82 -17.98
C ALA A 115 0.26 1.03 -17.18
N THR A 116 1.16 0.34 -17.87
CA THR A 116 2.27 -0.39 -17.24
C THR A 116 3.28 0.56 -16.61
N CYS A 117 3.62 1.67 -17.29
CA CYS A 117 4.48 2.72 -16.74
C CYS A 117 3.89 3.33 -15.46
N VAL A 118 2.58 3.58 -15.43
CA VAL A 118 1.89 4.08 -14.22
C VAL A 118 2.09 3.14 -13.03
N VAL A 119 1.85 1.84 -13.21
CA VAL A 119 2.02 0.86 -12.13
C VAL A 119 3.48 0.77 -11.67
N LEU A 120 4.45 0.78 -12.60
CA LEU A 120 5.87 0.77 -12.25
C LEU A 120 6.28 2.03 -11.47
N SER A 121 5.76 3.20 -11.85
CA SER A 121 6.03 4.45 -11.13
C SER A 121 5.39 4.45 -9.74
N ASN A 122 4.17 3.93 -9.59
CA ASN A 122 3.53 3.76 -8.28
C ASN A 122 4.37 2.84 -7.37
N ILE A 123 4.85 1.71 -7.90
CA ILE A 123 5.71 0.77 -7.15
C ILE A 123 7.00 1.46 -6.67
N ALA A 124 7.62 2.29 -7.52
CA ALA A 124 8.85 3.01 -7.16
C ALA A 124 8.61 4.01 -6.02
N VAL A 125 7.52 4.78 -6.09
CA VAL A 125 7.15 5.75 -5.04
C VAL A 125 6.76 5.04 -3.76
N ASP A 126 5.97 3.97 -3.84
CA ASP A 126 5.59 3.13 -2.70
C ASP A 126 6.82 2.55 -1.98
N GLY A 127 7.90 2.25 -2.71
CA GLY A 127 9.17 1.78 -2.12
C GLY A 127 9.81 2.79 -1.17
N ASP A 128 9.99 4.05 -1.59
CA ASP A 128 10.54 5.10 -0.72
C ASP A 128 9.59 5.46 0.42
N ILE A 129 8.27 5.43 0.19
CA ILE A 129 7.27 5.62 1.26
C ILE A 129 7.34 4.49 2.29
N MET A 130 7.51 3.24 1.84
CA MET A 130 7.67 2.10 2.73
C MET A 130 8.90 2.29 3.61
N GLU A 131 10.02 2.78 3.07
CA GLU A 131 11.23 3.08 3.85
C GLU A 131 10.94 4.12 4.94
N ILE A 132 10.20 5.18 4.62
CA ILE A 132 9.80 6.23 5.60
C ILE A 132 8.84 5.68 6.67
N THR A 133 7.92 4.81 6.28
CA THR A 133 6.85 4.29 7.16
C THR A 133 7.25 3.03 7.93
N HIS A 134 8.37 2.38 7.58
CA HIS A 134 8.83 1.11 8.15
C HIS A 134 8.90 1.10 9.68
N LEU A 135 9.45 2.16 10.29
CA LEU A 135 9.55 2.26 11.75
C LEU A 135 8.19 2.38 12.43
N LEU A 136 7.26 3.12 11.81
CA LEU A 136 5.90 3.23 12.30
C LEU A 136 5.19 1.88 12.19
N TYR A 137 5.37 1.17 11.09
CA TYR A 137 4.80 -0.15 10.89
C TYR A 137 5.25 -1.16 11.96
N ILE A 138 6.57 -1.27 12.19
CA ILE A 138 7.09 -2.15 13.26
C ILE A 138 6.50 -1.78 14.62
N ALA A 139 6.44 -0.48 14.94
CA ALA A 139 5.90 -0.01 16.20
C ALA A 139 4.40 -0.35 16.36
N LEU A 140 3.59 -0.21 15.31
CA LEU A 140 2.17 -0.52 15.36
C LEU A 140 1.88 -2.02 15.46
N GLN A 141 2.83 -2.88 15.12
CA GLN A 141 2.68 -4.34 15.20
C GLN A 141 3.01 -4.93 16.57
N HIS A 142 3.64 -4.17 17.46
CA HIS A 142 4.05 -4.68 18.76
C HIS A 142 2.86 -4.69 19.75
N LYS A 143 2.65 -5.82 20.44
CA LYS A 143 1.46 -6.07 21.28
C LYS A 143 1.43 -5.27 22.59
N SER A 144 2.59 -4.86 23.10
CA SER A 144 2.75 -4.01 24.27
C SER A 144 3.35 -2.69 23.81
N GLN A 145 2.51 -1.71 23.48
CA GLN A 145 2.97 -0.46 22.92
C GLN A 145 2.85 0.67 23.94
N ASP A 146 3.93 1.39 24.15
CA ASP A 146 3.88 2.73 24.71
C ASP A 146 3.20 3.63 23.67
N ILE A 147 1.92 3.93 23.93
CA ILE A 147 1.06 4.73 23.07
C ILE A 147 1.67 6.11 22.81
N LEU A 148 2.35 6.72 23.79
CA LEU A 148 2.99 8.04 23.60
C LEU A 148 4.13 7.94 22.58
N ASN A 149 4.95 6.89 22.68
CA ASN A 149 6.00 6.63 21.70
C ASN A 149 5.43 6.32 20.30
N ALA A 150 4.32 5.58 20.21
CA ALA A 150 3.62 5.36 18.94
C ALA A 150 3.10 6.68 18.34
N MET A 151 2.52 7.56 19.16
CA MET A 151 2.04 8.87 18.70
C MET A 151 3.17 9.78 18.23
N HIS A 152 4.32 9.77 18.92
CA HIS A 152 5.51 10.45 18.44
C HIS A 152 5.99 9.90 17.09
N LEU A 153 5.91 8.58 16.87
CA LEU A 153 6.24 7.97 15.59
C LEU A 153 5.26 8.39 14.48
N VAL A 154 3.95 8.39 14.73
CA VAL A 154 2.95 8.89 13.77
C VAL A 154 3.26 10.33 13.35
N SER A 155 3.54 11.20 14.32
CA SER A 155 3.89 12.60 14.05
C SER A 155 5.20 12.73 13.25
N ARG A 156 6.24 11.99 13.63
CA ARG A 156 7.53 11.96 12.93
C ARG A 156 7.38 11.44 11.50
N THR A 157 6.68 10.34 11.28
CA THR A 157 6.42 9.76 9.96
C THR A 157 5.62 10.73 9.09
N THR A 158 4.59 11.37 9.64
CA THR A 158 3.83 12.43 8.95
C THR A 158 4.75 13.56 8.47
N LYS A 159 5.66 14.02 9.34
CA LYS A 159 6.62 15.08 9.00
C LYS A 159 7.61 14.63 7.92
N LEU A 160 8.10 13.39 7.98
CA LEU A 160 9.00 12.83 6.96
C LEU A 160 8.30 12.72 5.61
N LEU A 161 7.06 12.22 5.57
CA LEU A 161 6.26 12.14 4.34
C LEU A 161 6.00 13.53 3.74
N LYS A 162 5.67 14.54 4.56
CA LYS A 162 5.54 15.93 4.09
C LYS A 162 6.86 16.48 3.54
N THR A 163 7.97 16.19 4.22
CA THR A 163 9.30 16.60 3.72
C THR A 163 9.61 15.94 2.37
N PHE A 164 9.33 14.64 2.24
CA PHE A 164 9.52 13.91 0.99
C PHE A 164 8.62 14.45 -0.14
N ARG A 165 7.38 14.80 0.18
CA ARG A 165 6.44 15.44 -0.74
C ARG A 165 6.96 16.79 -1.26
N ASP A 166 7.42 17.66 -0.35
CA ASP A 166 7.70 19.06 -0.68
C ASP A 166 9.07 19.23 -1.36
N SER A 167 10.07 18.43 -0.99
CA SER A 167 11.45 18.56 -1.51
C SER A 167 12.12 17.25 -1.95
N GLY A 168 11.43 16.11 -1.85
CA GLY A 168 12.01 14.80 -2.18
C GLY A 168 12.06 14.45 -3.67
N TRP A 169 11.31 15.17 -4.52
CA TRP A 169 11.18 14.88 -5.96
C TRP A 169 12.53 14.78 -6.68
N ASP A 170 13.43 15.75 -6.48
CA ASP A 170 14.68 15.79 -7.23
C ASP A 170 15.60 14.60 -6.88
N ASN A 171 15.66 14.24 -5.60
CA ASN A 171 16.43 13.08 -5.13
C ASN A 171 15.83 11.77 -5.66
N PHE A 172 14.49 11.62 -5.57
CA PHE A 172 13.77 10.49 -6.15
C PHE A 172 14.07 10.34 -7.65
N LEU A 173 13.98 11.44 -8.40
CA LEU A 173 14.21 11.43 -9.84
C LEU A 173 15.65 11.03 -10.18
N VAL A 174 16.66 11.44 -9.39
CA VAL A 174 18.05 10.99 -9.56
C VAL A 174 18.17 9.48 -9.36
N LYS A 175 17.55 8.89 -8.33
CA LYS A 175 17.55 7.43 -8.13
C LYS A 175 16.93 6.70 -9.33
N VAL A 176 15.80 7.18 -9.84
CA VAL A 176 15.12 6.60 -11.01
C VAL A 176 16.01 6.69 -12.26
N LYS A 177 16.68 7.83 -12.49
CA LYS A 177 17.59 7.99 -13.63
C LYS A 177 18.78 7.02 -13.56
N LEU A 178 19.41 6.89 -12.40
CA LEU A 178 20.52 5.96 -12.18
C LEU A 178 20.10 4.51 -12.45
N PHE A 179 18.90 4.13 -12.03
CA PHE A 179 18.34 2.81 -12.34
C PHE A 179 18.15 2.62 -13.85
N CYS A 180 17.57 3.61 -14.56
CA CYS A 180 17.40 3.54 -16.00
C CYS A 180 18.75 3.41 -16.74
N GLU A 181 19.75 4.19 -16.35
CA GLU A 181 21.10 4.14 -16.91
C GLU A 181 21.75 2.76 -16.71
N GLN A 182 21.65 2.20 -15.49
CA GLN A 182 22.16 0.86 -15.17
C GLN A 182 21.55 -0.24 -16.04
N HIS A 183 20.29 -0.07 -16.44
CA HIS A 183 19.53 -1.04 -17.23
C HIS A 183 19.41 -0.71 -18.72
N GLN A 184 20.11 0.32 -19.21
CA GLN A 184 20.06 0.79 -20.60
C GLN A 184 18.64 1.12 -21.06
N ILE A 185 17.84 1.70 -20.16
CA ILE A 185 16.48 2.15 -20.43
C ILE A 185 16.54 3.63 -20.82
N ASP A 186 16.07 3.95 -22.02
CA ASP A 186 16.00 5.34 -22.48
C ASP A 186 15.02 6.15 -21.62
N ILE A 187 15.52 7.24 -21.04
CA ILE A 187 14.73 8.15 -20.23
C ILE A 187 13.93 9.07 -21.17
N PRO A 188 12.58 9.11 -21.08
CA PRO A 188 11.77 10.04 -21.86
C PRO A 188 12.17 11.50 -21.61
N CYS A 189 12.08 12.34 -22.63
CA CYS A 189 12.34 13.77 -22.48
C CYS A 189 11.33 14.39 -21.51
N MET A 190 11.79 14.84 -20.35
CA MET A 190 10.93 15.39 -19.28
C MET A 190 10.21 16.68 -19.69
N ASN A 191 10.77 17.42 -20.64
CA ASN A 191 10.19 18.63 -21.21
C ASN A 191 9.30 18.35 -22.42
N ALA A 192 9.23 17.09 -22.89
CA ALA A 192 8.28 16.74 -23.93
C ALA A 192 6.86 16.98 -23.42
N GLN A 193 5.99 17.35 -24.35
CA GLN A 193 4.58 17.44 -24.10
C GLN A 193 4.08 16.07 -23.64
N TYR A 194 3.57 16.02 -22.42
CA TYR A 194 2.84 14.87 -21.93
C TYR A 194 1.45 14.90 -22.55
N ILE A 195 1.22 13.97 -23.46
CA ILE A 195 -0.11 13.72 -23.99
C ILE A 195 -0.84 12.85 -22.96
N ALA A 196 -1.17 13.47 -21.81
CA ALA A 196 -2.22 12.95 -20.95
C ALA A 196 -3.50 13.05 -21.76
N ARG A 197 -3.92 11.94 -22.33
CA ARG A 197 -5.31 11.78 -22.69
C ARG A 197 -6.08 11.73 -21.36
N ARG A 198 -6.33 12.89 -20.72
CA ARG A 198 -7.33 13.12 -19.65
C ARG A 198 -8.26 14.24 -20.12
N GLY A 199 -9.56 14.00 -20.08
CA GLY A 199 -10.58 14.80 -20.80
C GLY A 199 -11.21 15.97 -20.02
N ARG A 200 -11.70 16.92 -20.83
CA ARG A 200 -12.73 17.97 -20.60
C ARG A 200 -12.37 19.17 -19.71
N SER A 201 -11.64 20.11 -20.30
CA SER A 201 -12.10 21.50 -20.34
C SER A 201 -11.66 22.16 -21.64
N ARG A 202 -12.63 22.76 -22.35
CA ARG A 202 -12.36 23.77 -23.38
C ARG A 202 -11.98 25.05 -22.64
N SER A 203 -10.71 25.19 -22.29
CA SER A 203 -10.09 26.47 -21.99
C SER A 203 -8.62 26.34 -22.33
N HIS A 204 -8.09 27.31 -23.07
CA HIS A 204 -6.65 27.43 -23.33
C HIS A 204 -5.83 27.41 -22.02
N HIS A 205 -4.57 26.93 -22.10
CA HIS A 205 -3.49 26.87 -21.06
C HIS A 205 -3.51 25.56 -20.22
N ASP A 206 -2.55 24.62 -20.21
CA ASP A 206 -1.10 24.59 -20.53
C ASP A 206 -0.68 23.21 -21.10
N GLU A 207 0.35 23.16 -21.94
CA GLU A 207 1.00 21.91 -22.34
C GLU A 207 1.68 21.27 -21.10
N ILE A 208 1.02 20.31 -20.47
CA ILE A 208 1.59 19.56 -19.33
C ILE A 208 2.82 18.79 -19.85
N SER A 209 3.96 18.92 -19.18
CA SER A 209 5.18 18.19 -19.54
C SER A 209 5.22 16.79 -18.93
N VAL A 210 6.00 15.87 -19.50
CA VAL A 210 6.19 14.51 -18.96
C VAL A 210 6.67 14.57 -17.51
N GLY A 211 7.57 15.51 -17.21
CA GLY A 211 8.04 15.75 -15.86
C GLY A 211 6.94 16.22 -14.90
N HIS A 212 6.02 17.08 -15.36
CA HIS A 212 4.90 17.52 -14.54
C HIS A 212 3.97 16.36 -14.19
N TYR A 213 3.64 15.50 -15.15
CA TYR A 213 2.80 14.34 -14.92
C TYR A 213 3.36 13.40 -13.85
N TYR A 214 4.61 12.94 -14.00
CA TYR A 214 5.21 12.05 -13.02
C TYR A 214 5.37 12.70 -11.64
N ARG A 215 5.64 14.01 -11.60
CA ARG A 215 5.73 14.74 -10.33
C ARG A 215 4.38 14.90 -9.65
N VAL A 216 3.36 15.35 -10.36
CA VAL A 216 2.09 15.76 -9.76
C VAL A 216 1.11 14.59 -9.68
N ASP A 217 0.81 13.95 -10.80
CA ASP A 217 -0.23 12.91 -10.88
C ASP A 217 0.22 11.56 -10.31
N ILE A 218 1.53 11.32 -10.19
CA ILE A 218 2.06 10.08 -9.64
C ILE A 218 2.72 10.32 -8.28
N PHE A 219 3.82 11.06 -8.23
CA PHE A 219 4.61 11.21 -7.01
C PHE A 219 3.84 11.94 -5.89
N LEU A 220 3.34 13.15 -6.15
CA LEU A 220 2.57 13.91 -5.15
C LEU A 220 1.26 13.19 -4.81
N ALA A 221 0.51 12.71 -5.81
CA ALA A 221 -0.75 12.01 -5.59
C ALA A 221 -0.59 10.77 -4.69
N THR A 222 0.46 9.98 -4.88
CA THR A 222 0.74 8.78 -4.08
C THR A 222 1.06 9.16 -2.63
N ILE A 223 1.90 10.18 -2.41
CA ILE A 223 2.24 10.64 -1.05
C ILE A 223 1.01 11.26 -0.36
N ASP A 224 0.21 12.04 -1.09
CA ASP A 224 -1.01 12.67 -0.57
C ASP A 224 -2.04 11.62 -0.14
N TYR A 225 -2.20 10.54 -0.91
CA TYR A 225 -3.04 9.41 -0.52
C TYR A 225 -2.58 8.78 0.80
N GLN A 226 -1.27 8.55 0.97
CA GLN A 226 -0.70 7.96 2.18
C GLN A 226 -0.83 8.89 3.39
N LEU A 227 -0.62 10.19 3.20
CA LEU A 227 -0.85 11.20 4.23
C LEU A 227 -2.33 11.25 4.63
N GLN A 228 -3.25 11.19 3.67
CA GLN A 228 -4.69 11.18 3.93
C GLN A 228 -5.10 9.93 4.72
N GLU A 229 -4.61 8.76 4.33
CA GLU A 229 -4.89 7.50 5.03
C GLU A 229 -4.37 7.55 6.48
N LEU A 230 -3.16 8.05 6.68
CA LEU A 230 -2.57 8.22 8.01
C LEU A 230 -3.37 9.21 8.87
N HIS A 231 -3.76 10.36 8.30
CA HIS A 231 -4.56 11.38 8.98
C HIS A 231 -5.98 10.91 9.29
N SER A 232 -6.59 10.09 8.42
CA SER A 232 -7.90 9.52 8.65
C SER A 232 -7.89 8.55 9.83
N ARG A 233 -6.85 7.70 9.92
CA ARG A 233 -6.67 6.72 10.98
C ARG A 233 -6.27 7.33 12.33
N PHE A 234 -5.39 8.33 12.33
CA PHE A 234 -4.91 9.01 13.54
C PHE A 234 -5.41 10.46 13.58
N ASN A 235 -6.71 10.64 13.43
CA ASN A 235 -7.35 11.94 13.60
C ASN A 235 -7.34 12.39 15.06
N ASP A 236 -7.61 13.67 15.31
CA ASP A 236 -7.59 14.25 16.67
C ASP A 236 -8.46 13.48 17.67
N HIS A 237 -9.60 12.93 17.21
CA HIS A 237 -10.48 12.11 18.03
C HIS A 237 -9.81 10.79 18.47
N THR A 238 -9.17 10.09 17.53
CA THR A 238 -8.46 8.82 17.81
C THR A 238 -7.21 9.06 18.65
N VAL A 239 -6.51 10.18 18.42
CA VAL A 239 -5.37 10.59 19.25
C VAL A 239 -5.80 10.86 20.68
N GLU A 240 -6.89 11.60 20.89
CA GLU A 240 -7.40 11.88 22.23
C GLU A 240 -7.85 10.60 22.96
N LEU A 241 -8.56 9.70 22.26
CA LEU A 241 -8.92 8.38 22.77
C LEU A 241 -7.70 7.59 23.25
N LEU A 242 -6.65 7.53 22.42
CA LEU A 242 -5.41 6.83 22.72
C LEU A 242 -4.69 7.45 23.92
N ILE A 243 -4.58 8.78 23.98
CA ILE A 243 -3.95 9.50 25.09
C ILE A 243 -4.70 9.22 26.39
N LEU A 244 -6.03 9.34 26.40
CA LEU A 244 -6.83 9.05 27.59
C LEU A 244 -6.73 7.57 27.99
N SER A 245 -6.63 6.65 27.03
CA SER A 245 -6.43 5.22 27.32
C SER A 245 -5.12 4.94 28.04
N THR A 246 -4.07 5.78 27.86
CA THR A 246 -2.79 5.61 28.60
C THR A 246 -2.93 5.83 30.10
N THR A 247 -3.97 6.53 30.55
CA THR A 247 -4.22 6.75 31.99
C THR A 247 -4.65 5.47 32.73
N LEU A 248 -5.07 4.44 31.99
CA LEU A 248 -5.37 3.10 32.51
C LEU A 248 -4.15 2.16 32.48
N ASP A 249 -3.04 2.60 31.91
CA ASP A 249 -1.83 1.78 31.81
C ASP A 249 -1.16 1.64 33.19
N PRO A 250 -1.00 0.41 33.71
CA PRO A 250 -0.31 0.18 34.97
C PRO A 250 1.21 0.40 34.88
N SER A 251 1.77 0.53 33.67
CA SER A 251 3.21 0.66 33.46
C SER A 251 3.80 1.80 34.31
N ASN A 252 5.03 1.59 34.81
CA ASN A 252 5.69 2.48 35.75
C ASN A 252 4.88 2.78 37.03
N GLY A 253 4.04 1.85 37.49
CA GLY A 253 3.33 1.97 38.77
C GLY A 253 2.19 2.99 38.73
N PHE A 254 1.41 3.01 37.65
CA PHE A 254 0.25 3.89 37.49
C PHE A 254 0.56 5.41 37.51
N MET A 255 1.78 5.81 37.12
CA MET A 255 2.20 7.22 37.11
C MET A 255 1.32 8.16 36.28
N LEU A 256 0.61 7.64 35.28
CA LEU A 256 -0.29 8.40 34.40
C LEU A 256 -1.77 8.37 34.86
N PHE A 257 -2.07 7.66 35.95
CA PHE A 257 -3.44 7.45 36.42
C PHE A 257 -4.08 8.76 36.86
N LYS A 258 -5.20 9.11 36.22
CA LYS A 258 -5.96 10.33 36.47
C LYS A 258 -7.45 10.04 36.35
N ILE A 259 -8.15 10.11 37.49
CA ILE A 259 -9.58 9.79 37.57
C ILE A 259 -10.41 10.62 36.58
N ASP A 260 -10.14 11.92 36.48
CA ASP A 260 -10.88 12.81 35.59
C ASP A 260 -10.71 12.46 34.11
N ASP A 261 -9.50 12.08 33.71
CA ASP A 261 -9.21 11.67 32.33
C ASP A 261 -9.86 10.31 32.00
N ILE A 262 -9.90 9.37 32.96
CA ILE A 262 -10.60 8.09 32.81
C ILE A 262 -12.12 8.27 32.75
N CYS A 263 -12.69 9.16 33.57
CA CYS A 263 -14.12 9.49 33.49
C CYS A 263 -14.43 10.12 32.14
N LYS A 264 -13.59 11.06 31.68
CA LYS A 264 -13.72 11.69 30.36
C LYS A 264 -13.63 10.68 29.22
N LEU A 265 -12.77 9.66 29.35
CA LEU A 265 -12.67 8.55 28.39
C LEU A 265 -14.02 7.83 28.24
N ALA A 266 -14.62 7.41 29.36
CA ALA A 266 -15.90 6.72 29.36
C ALA A 266 -17.03 7.60 28.82
N GLU A 267 -17.13 8.85 29.31
CA GLU A 267 -18.16 9.81 28.92
C GLU A 267 -18.12 10.17 27.43
N LYS A 268 -16.92 10.43 26.90
CA LYS A 268 -16.75 11.00 25.56
C LYS A 268 -16.68 9.93 24.47
N PHE A 269 -16.06 8.78 24.74
CA PHE A 269 -15.76 7.77 23.72
C PHE A 269 -16.62 6.52 23.81
N TYR A 270 -17.28 6.29 24.94
CA TYR A 270 -18.18 5.16 25.16
C TYR A 270 -19.57 5.57 25.68
N PRO A 271 -20.22 6.60 25.10
CA PRO A 271 -21.48 7.14 25.63
C PRO A 271 -22.65 6.14 25.58
N ASN A 272 -22.59 5.14 24.70
CA ASN A 272 -23.61 4.11 24.58
C ASN A 272 -23.36 2.90 25.50
N ASP A 273 -22.14 2.78 26.04
CA ASP A 273 -21.73 1.64 26.87
C ASP A 273 -21.84 1.93 28.37
N PHE A 274 -22.11 3.19 28.75
CA PHE A 274 -22.25 3.62 30.14
C PHE A 274 -23.47 4.50 30.35
N MET A 275 -24.30 4.16 31.33
CA MET A 275 -25.37 5.03 31.82
C MET A 275 -24.80 6.11 32.75
N GLU A 276 -25.49 7.26 32.89
CA GLU A 276 -25.06 8.33 33.81
C GLU A 276 -24.80 7.85 35.24
N GLN A 277 -25.63 6.94 35.75
CA GLN A 277 -25.44 6.33 37.08
C GLN A 277 -24.17 5.47 37.16
N GLU A 278 -23.80 4.80 36.07
CA GLU A 278 -22.58 3.99 36.00
C GLU A 278 -21.33 4.88 35.92
N LEU A 279 -21.42 6.07 35.34
CA LEU A 279 -20.32 7.05 35.35
C LEU A 279 -20.05 7.62 36.74
N VAL A 280 -21.11 7.89 37.52
CA VAL A 280 -20.96 8.24 38.94
C VAL A 280 -20.30 7.09 39.71
N ARG A 281 -20.71 5.84 39.43
CA ARG A 281 -20.12 4.65 40.05
C ARG A 281 -18.67 4.42 39.62
N LEU A 282 -18.33 4.66 38.35
CA LEU A 282 -16.97 4.59 37.83
C LEU A 282 -16.02 5.47 38.64
N ARG A 283 -16.42 6.72 38.91
CA ARG A 283 -15.60 7.64 39.72
C ARG A 283 -15.36 7.11 41.14
N ILE A 284 -16.37 6.52 41.77
CA ILE A 284 -16.24 5.91 43.11
C ILE A 284 -15.32 4.68 43.05
N GLU A 285 -15.50 3.81 42.07
CA GLU A 285 -14.63 2.64 41.87
C GLU A 285 -13.18 3.07 41.66
N LEU A 286 -12.93 4.12 40.88
CA LEU A 286 -11.59 4.64 40.59
C LEU A 286 -10.88 5.17 41.84
N GLN A 287 -11.60 5.85 42.73
CA GLN A 287 -11.04 6.32 44.01
C GLN A 287 -10.57 5.16 44.91
N HIS A 288 -11.31 4.05 44.91
CA HIS A 288 -10.91 2.87 45.66
C HIS A 288 -9.79 2.11 44.94
N PHE A 289 -9.86 2.03 43.62
CA PHE A 289 -8.87 1.37 42.77
C PHE A 289 -7.48 1.99 42.93
N GLU A 290 -7.40 3.32 42.98
CA GLU A 290 -6.14 4.07 43.17
C GLU A 290 -5.40 3.68 44.46
N LEU A 291 -6.12 3.34 45.52
CA LEU A 291 -5.54 2.96 46.81
C LEU A 291 -5.26 1.46 46.93
N ASP A 292 -6.07 0.62 46.29
CA ASP A 292 -6.03 -0.83 46.43
C ASP A 292 -5.04 -1.49 45.46
N ILE A 293 -5.12 -1.15 44.17
CA ILE A 293 -4.41 -1.89 43.11
C ILE A 293 -2.88 -1.70 43.15
N PRO A 294 -2.33 -0.47 43.28
CA PRO A 294 -0.88 -0.28 43.37
C PRO A 294 -0.23 -0.97 44.58
N ASN A 295 -1.01 -1.19 45.64
CA ASN A 295 -0.53 -1.85 46.86
C ASN A 295 -0.77 -3.37 46.85
N HIS A 296 -1.41 -3.91 45.81
CA HIS A 296 -1.75 -5.32 45.73
C HIS A 296 -0.54 -6.15 45.26
N PRO A 297 -0.10 -7.17 46.03
CA PRO A 297 1.16 -7.88 45.76
C PRO A 297 1.20 -8.60 44.40
N GLU A 298 0.05 -9.03 43.87
CA GLU A 298 -0.04 -9.66 42.54
C GLU A 298 -0.20 -8.67 41.36
N LEU A 299 -0.34 -7.36 41.62
CA LEU A 299 -0.64 -6.35 40.59
C LEU A 299 0.37 -5.19 40.54
N GLN A 300 1.52 -5.32 41.21
CA GLN A 300 2.53 -4.27 41.32
C GLN A 300 3.43 -4.10 40.09
N GLU A 301 3.72 -5.18 39.36
CA GLU A 301 4.68 -5.18 38.25
C GLU A 301 4.02 -5.52 36.90
N LEU A 302 2.88 -4.89 36.62
CA LEU A 302 2.17 -5.11 35.36
C LEU A 302 2.78 -4.25 34.24
N SER A 303 3.02 -4.87 33.09
CA SER A 303 3.68 -4.23 31.93
C SER A 303 2.71 -3.52 30.97
N GLY A 304 1.40 -3.72 31.15
CA GLY A 304 0.38 -3.07 30.33
C GLY A 304 -1.06 -3.41 30.67
N ILE A 305 -1.99 -2.74 29.99
CA ILE A 305 -3.44 -2.85 30.20
C ILE A 305 -3.97 -4.29 30.03
N ASN A 306 -3.38 -5.08 29.13
CA ASN A 306 -3.78 -6.48 28.95
C ASN A 306 -3.48 -7.33 30.19
N GLU A 307 -2.30 -7.17 30.80
CA GLU A 307 -1.94 -7.84 32.04
C GLU A 307 -2.78 -7.34 33.21
N LEU A 308 -3.11 -6.05 33.25
CA LEU A 308 -4.06 -5.50 34.23
C LEU A 308 -5.43 -6.19 34.13
N CYS A 309 -6.00 -6.31 32.94
CA CYS A 309 -7.27 -7.00 32.74
C CYS A 309 -7.22 -8.45 33.24
N GLN A 310 -6.16 -9.19 32.90
CA GLN A 310 -5.96 -10.57 33.36
C GLN A 310 -5.77 -10.65 34.88
N GLY A 311 -5.01 -9.72 35.46
CA GLY A 311 -4.76 -9.63 36.90
C GLY A 311 -6.03 -9.35 37.70
N LEU A 312 -6.90 -8.46 37.22
CA LEU A 312 -8.20 -8.17 37.84
C LEU A 312 -9.13 -9.39 37.83
N VAL A 313 -9.10 -10.20 36.76
CA VAL A 313 -9.86 -11.46 36.71
C VAL A 313 -9.29 -12.48 37.70
N LYS A 314 -7.97 -12.69 37.68
CA LYS A 314 -7.29 -13.67 38.54
C LYS A 314 -7.51 -13.40 40.03
N THR A 315 -7.41 -12.14 40.43
CA THR A 315 -7.58 -11.68 41.83
C THR A 315 -9.05 -11.50 42.23
N ARG A 316 -10.01 -11.77 41.31
CA ARG A 316 -11.45 -11.50 41.46
C ARG A 316 -11.81 -10.02 41.70
N LYS A 317 -10.85 -9.10 41.55
CA LYS A 317 -11.05 -7.64 41.64
C LYS A 317 -11.94 -7.12 40.51
N SER A 318 -12.04 -7.82 39.39
CA SER A 318 -13.00 -7.56 38.30
C SER A 318 -14.47 -7.58 38.74
N VAL A 319 -14.81 -8.32 39.81
CA VAL A 319 -16.19 -8.34 40.36
C VAL A 319 -16.44 -7.09 41.22
N ILE A 320 -15.40 -6.59 41.89
CA ILE A 320 -15.47 -5.41 42.76
C ILE A 320 -15.47 -4.13 41.91
N TYR A 321 -14.55 -4.08 40.93
CA TYR A 321 -14.34 -2.97 40.01
C TYR A 321 -14.93 -3.27 38.63
N HIS A 322 -16.18 -3.73 38.61
CA HIS A 322 -16.82 -4.22 37.37
C HIS A 322 -16.99 -3.13 36.30
N VAL A 323 -17.15 -1.85 36.66
CA VAL A 323 -17.26 -0.76 35.68
C VAL A 323 -15.89 -0.46 35.07
N ILE A 324 -14.83 -0.47 35.89
CA ILE A 324 -13.45 -0.31 35.43
C ILE A 324 -13.03 -1.49 34.54
N ASP A 325 -13.33 -2.73 34.94
CA ASP A 325 -13.04 -3.93 34.13
C ASP A 325 -13.73 -3.86 32.77
N ARG A 326 -14.99 -3.40 32.72
CA ARG A 326 -15.72 -3.18 31.46
C ARG A 326 -15.05 -2.12 30.59
N LEU A 327 -14.66 -0.98 31.17
CA LEU A 327 -13.95 0.08 30.44
C LEU A 327 -12.61 -0.41 29.88
N ILE A 328 -11.83 -1.13 30.66
CA ILE A 328 -10.56 -1.73 30.23
C ILE A 328 -10.78 -2.68 29.05
N ARG A 329 -11.82 -3.52 29.09
CA ARG A 329 -12.16 -4.41 27.97
C ARG A 329 -12.52 -3.64 26.72
N LEU A 330 -13.32 -2.59 26.83
CA LEU A 330 -13.67 -1.73 25.70
C LEU A 330 -12.42 -1.12 25.04
N VAL A 331 -11.49 -0.62 25.86
CA VAL A 331 -10.18 -0.10 25.41
C VAL A 331 -9.33 -1.18 24.73
N LEU A 332 -9.30 -2.41 25.26
CA LEU A 332 -8.57 -3.53 24.64
C LEU A 332 -9.19 -4.01 23.33
N THR A 333 -10.50 -3.79 23.13
CA THR A 333 -11.20 -4.11 21.89
C THR A 333 -11.18 -3.00 20.85
N LEU A 334 -10.42 -1.92 21.09
CA LEU A 334 -10.35 -0.79 20.17
C LEU A 334 -9.94 -1.27 18.75
N PRO A 335 -10.69 -0.89 17.70
CA PRO A 335 -10.43 -1.30 16.32
C PRO A 335 -9.18 -0.65 15.71
N ILE A 336 -8.34 -0.01 16.52
CA ILE A 336 -7.07 0.62 16.11
C ILE A 336 -6.10 -0.44 15.55
N SER A 337 -6.31 -1.73 15.89
CA SER A 337 -5.50 -2.86 15.43
C SER A 337 -6.19 -3.81 14.44
N THR A 338 -7.26 -3.38 13.73
CA THR A 338 -7.65 -4.12 12.51
C THR A 338 -6.67 -3.81 11.38
N ALA A 339 -5.40 -4.14 11.60
CA ALA A 339 -4.49 -4.53 10.54
C ALA A 339 -5.07 -5.81 9.92
N THR A 340 -6.07 -5.66 9.04
CA THR A 340 -6.23 -6.65 7.99
C THR A 340 -4.88 -6.71 7.29
N SER A 341 -4.24 -7.86 7.46
CA SER A 341 -2.93 -8.28 6.97
C SER A 341 -2.78 -8.16 5.44
N GLU A 342 -3.76 -7.58 4.77
CA GLU A 342 -3.92 -7.56 3.32
C GLU A 342 -3.57 -6.22 2.67
N ARG A 343 -3.38 -5.12 3.43
CA ARG A 343 -3.23 -3.79 2.81
C ARG A 343 -1.90 -3.06 2.98
N LEU A 344 -0.97 -3.51 3.83
CA LEU A 344 0.33 -2.82 3.98
C LEU A 344 1.57 -3.72 4.07
N GLY A 345 1.48 -5.02 3.77
CA GLY A 345 2.69 -5.85 3.69
C GLY A 345 2.40 -7.23 3.15
N ALA A 346 2.86 -7.52 1.93
CA ALA A 346 3.10 -8.90 1.55
C ALA A 346 4.30 -9.42 2.37
N VAL A 347 4.17 -10.66 2.88
CA VAL A 347 5.20 -11.50 3.55
C VAL A 347 5.51 -11.06 5.00
N TYR A 348 5.28 -11.81 6.10
CA TYR A 348 5.37 -13.25 6.38
C TYR A 348 4.29 -13.72 7.38
N PHE A 349 3.68 -14.86 7.07
CA PHE A 349 3.03 -15.75 8.04
C PHE A 349 4.12 -16.54 8.77
N LEU A 350 4.03 -16.66 10.10
CA LEU A 350 4.12 -17.90 10.88
C LEU A 350 4.12 -17.58 12.38
N GLY A 351 3.18 -18.18 13.13
CA GLY A 351 3.38 -18.52 14.54
C GLY A 351 2.46 -17.87 15.56
N LEU A 352 1.17 -18.19 15.55
CA LEU A 352 0.34 -18.27 16.77
C LEU A 352 -0.65 -19.42 16.64
N GLU A 353 -0.24 -20.60 17.09
CA GLU A 353 -1.12 -21.54 17.79
C GLU A 353 -0.47 -21.85 19.14
N SER A 354 -1.34 -22.03 20.14
CA SER A 354 -1.14 -22.30 21.57
C SER A 354 -0.84 -21.10 22.49
#